data_AF-A0AAD5S3B7-F1
#
_entry.id   AF-A0AAD5S3B7-F1
#
_cell.length_a   1.000
_cell.length_b   1.000
_cell.length_c   1.000
_cell.angle_alpha   90.00
_cell.angle_beta   90.00
_cell.angle_gamma   90.00
#
_symmetry.space_group_name_H-M   'P 1'
#
loop_
_entity.id
_entity.type
_entity.pdbx_description
1 polymer ?
#
loop_
_entity_poly.entity_id
_entity_poly.type
_entity_poly.pdbx_seq_one_letter_code
_entity_poly.pdbx_strand_id
1 'polypeptide(L)'
;MRAARFFVEDLKSLKVLDKVGALRAELYGSLALTGEGHGTLDAVLMGLEGETPESVDTTSIIPRSHQIHTSKTLKINGTHQITFNPTLHLLLHRDKSLPEHPNGMRFSAFSQTGDLLATNEYFSIGGGFVVNEQTKTSENVYYMDTRLDHAQKVPKEVVEAAEKVDLFGNLPSSHAEQRKQAFAKRRSQKTIVATLPFTTAEELLKVCTRENLSIAEVVYRNEVQWRSPKEVRSRVLNIWNVMDHSISNGITAEE
;
A
#
# COMPACT_ATOMS: atom_id res chain seq x y z
N MET A 1 -2.57 -3.74 5.96
CA MET A 1 -2.33 -4.85 5.02
C MET A 1 -1.54 -4.45 3.78
N ARG A 2 -2.10 -3.72 2.81
CA ARG A 2 -1.40 -3.40 1.54
C ARG A 2 0.00 -2.80 1.71
N ALA A 3 0.15 -1.80 2.59
CA ALA A 3 1.45 -1.17 2.85
C ALA A 3 2.53 -2.17 3.31
N ALA A 4 2.15 -3.06 4.22
CA ALA A 4 3.03 -4.12 4.71
C ALA A 4 3.40 -5.11 3.60
N ARG A 5 2.42 -5.48 2.76
CA ARG A 5 2.64 -6.36 1.62
C ARG A 5 3.59 -5.74 0.59
N PHE A 6 3.36 -4.49 0.20
CA PHE A 6 4.24 -3.78 -0.73
C PHE A 6 5.67 -3.72 -0.19
N PHE A 7 5.85 -3.45 1.09
CA PHE A 7 7.17 -3.45 1.70
C PHE A 7 7.87 -4.81 1.58
N VAL A 8 7.19 -5.93 1.84
CA VAL A 8 7.82 -7.26 1.73
C VAL A 8 8.01 -7.71 0.28
N GLU A 9 7.15 -7.30 -0.65
CA GLU A 9 7.33 -7.49 -2.10
C GLU A 9 8.54 -6.69 -2.61
N ASP A 10 8.74 -5.47 -2.12
CA ASP A 10 9.92 -4.64 -2.42
C ASP A 10 11.20 -5.34 -1.94
N LEU A 11 11.22 -5.85 -0.70
CA LEU A 11 12.37 -6.62 -0.17
C LEU A 11 12.69 -7.84 -1.03
N LYS A 12 11.66 -8.54 -1.52
CA LYS A 12 11.82 -9.69 -2.41
C LYS A 12 12.36 -9.27 -3.78
N SER A 13 11.81 -8.21 -4.37
CA SER A 13 12.24 -7.70 -5.68
C SER A 13 13.69 -7.22 -5.69
N LEU A 14 14.13 -6.62 -4.57
CA LEU A 14 15.49 -6.15 -4.33
C LEU A 14 16.46 -7.26 -3.89
N LYS A 15 15.98 -8.51 -3.76
CA LYS A 15 16.77 -9.68 -3.32
C LYS A 15 17.46 -9.49 -1.97
N VAL A 16 16.80 -8.76 -1.06
CA VAL A 16 17.28 -8.53 0.32
C VAL A 16 16.52 -9.34 1.36
N LEU A 17 15.38 -9.93 0.99
CA LEU A 17 14.50 -10.70 1.88
C LEU A 17 15.27 -11.76 2.70
N ASP A 18 16.13 -12.54 2.06
CA ASP A 18 16.88 -13.64 2.71
C ASP A 18 17.89 -13.14 3.76
N LYS A 19 18.27 -11.86 3.71
CA LYS A 19 19.20 -11.23 4.65
C LYS A 19 18.51 -10.64 5.88
N VAL A 20 17.17 -10.55 5.87
CA VAL A 20 16.40 -9.93 6.95
C VAL A 20 16.44 -10.83 8.18
N GLY A 21 17.02 -10.32 9.28
CA GLY A 21 16.99 -10.96 10.59
C GLY A 21 15.86 -10.44 11.49
N ALA A 22 15.44 -9.19 11.30
CA ALA A 22 14.35 -8.59 12.07
C ALA A 22 13.54 -7.58 11.25
N LEU A 23 12.28 -7.40 11.63
CA LEU A 23 11.38 -6.40 11.07
C LEU A 23 10.80 -5.53 12.18
N ARG A 24 10.55 -4.26 11.87
CA ARG A 24 9.81 -3.32 12.70
C ARG A 24 8.76 -2.60 11.85
N ALA A 25 7.54 -2.50 12.38
CA ALA A 25 6.51 -1.64 11.83
C ALA A 25 6.08 -0.61 12.87
N GLU A 26 6.04 0.65 12.46
CA GLU A 26 5.71 1.78 13.31
C GLU A 26 4.48 2.47 12.72
N LEU A 27 3.43 2.61 13.51
CA LEU A 27 2.19 3.28 13.14
C LEU A 27 2.15 4.64 13.83
N TYR A 28 1.70 5.68 13.12
CA TYR A 28 1.69 7.06 13.60
C TYR A 28 0.27 7.67 13.57
N GLY A 29 0.09 8.74 14.36
CA GLY A 29 -1.08 9.62 14.32
C GLY A 29 -2.41 8.90 14.50
N SER A 30 -3.40 9.26 13.67
CA SER A 30 -4.77 8.71 13.75
C SER A 30 -4.82 7.19 13.57
N LEU A 31 -3.89 6.63 12.80
CA LEU A 31 -3.77 5.18 12.62
C LEU A 31 -3.29 4.48 13.89
N ALA A 32 -2.36 5.08 14.64
CA ALA A 32 -1.90 4.54 15.90
C ALA A 32 -2.96 4.65 17.02
N LEU A 33 -3.76 5.71 16.99
CA LEU A 33 -4.83 5.94 17.97
C LEU A 33 -5.96 4.92 17.85
N THR A 34 -6.34 4.58 16.61
CA THR A 34 -7.51 3.76 16.33
C THR A 34 -7.18 2.31 15.95
N GLY A 35 -5.88 2.02 15.75
CA GLY A 35 -5.43 0.80 15.10
C GLY A 35 -5.79 -0.51 15.81
N GLU A 36 -5.87 -0.52 17.14
CA GLU A 36 -6.25 -1.72 17.90
C GLU A 36 -7.73 -2.10 17.64
N GLY A 37 -8.66 -1.15 17.77
CA GLY A 37 -10.09 -1.40 17.54
C GLY A 37 -10.46 -1.66 16.07
N HIS A 38 -9.60 -1.26 15.12
CA HIS A 38 -9.82 -1.45 13.69
C HIS A 38 -9.08 -2.67 13.11
N GLY A 39 -8.47 -3.51 13.96
CA GLY A 39 -7.70 -4.68 13.49
C GLY A 39 -6.48 -4.32 12.64
N THR A 40 -5.95 -3.09 12.79
CA THR A 40 -4.82 -2.61 11.98
C THR A 40 -3.56 -3.41 12.27
N LEU A 41 -3.35 -3.80 13.53
CA LEU A 41 -2.21 -4.62 13.92
C LEU A 41 -2.25 -5.98 13.21
N ASP A 42 -3.39 -6.67 13.27
CA ASP A 42 -3.59 -7.96 12.59
C ASP A 42 -3.43 -7.80 11.07
N ALA A 43 -4.00 -6.74 10.50
CA ALA A 43 -3.87 -6.43 9.09
C ALA A 43 -2.42 -6.15 8.67
N VAL A 44 -1.59 -5.57 9.54
CA VAL A 44 -0.16 -5.39 9.30
C VAL A 44 0.56 -6.74 9.33
N LEU A 45 0.29 -7.58 10.33
CA LEU A 45 0.87 -8.92 10.43
C LEU A 45 0.57 -9.77 9.19
N MET A 46 -0.71 -9.87 8.79
CA MET A 46 -1.11 -10.63 7.60
C MET A 46 -0.42 -10.08 6.34
N GLY A 47 -0.36 -8.74 6.21
CA GLY A 47 0.33 -8.11 5.08
C GLY A 47 1.83 -8.40 5.05
N LEU A 48 2.51 -8.46 6.19
CA LEU A 48 3.92 -8.86 6.26
C LEU A 48 4.13 -10.33 5.87
N GLU A 49 3.14 -11.19 6.11
CA GLU A 49 3.16 -12.58 5.63
C GLU A 49 2.80 -12.73 4.14
N GLY A 50 2.44 -11.63 3.46
CA GLY A 50 2.17 -11.58 2.02
C GLY A 50 0.68 -11.63 1.66
N GLU A 51 -0.21 -11.65 2.65
CA GLU A 51 -1.65 -11.68 2.40
C GLU A 51 -2.16 -10.37 1.76
N THR A 52 -3.23 -10.50 0.96
CA THR A 52 -3.96 -9.37 0.35
C THR A 52 -5.34 -9.21 0.97
N PRO A 53 -5.85 -7.98 1.17
CA PRO A 53 -7.20 -7.79 1.71
C PRO A 53 -8.29 -8.38 0.83
N GLU A 54 -8.03 -8.57 -0.47
CA GLU A 54 -8.97 -9.17 -1.41
C GLU A 54 -9.03 -10.71 -1.36
N SER A 55 -7.99 -11.36 -0.83
CA SER A 55 -7.85 -12.83 -0.92
C SER A 55 -7.62 -13.51 0.42
N VAL A 56 -7.34 -12.75 1.48
CA VAL A 56 -7.10 -13.29 2.81
C VAL A 56 -8.36 -14.01 3.30
N ASP A 57 -8.19 -15.20 3.85
CA ASP A 57 -9.26 -15.87 4.58
C ASP A 57 -9.49 -15.12 5.90
N THR A 58 -10.62 -14.43 6.01
CA THR A 58 -10.97 -13.58 7.15
C THR A 58 -11.09 -14.37 8.45
N THR A 59 -11.45 -15.66 8.38
CA THR A 59 -11.57 -16.53 9.55
C THR A 59 -10.20 -16.90 10.13
N SER A 60 -9.15 -16.84 9.31
CA SER A 60 -7.79 -17.20 9.69
C SER A 60 -7.02 -16.06 10.40
N ILE A 61 -7.47 -14.81 10.24
CA ILE A 61 -6.72 -13.62 10.68
C ILE A 61 -6.46 -13.64 12.18
N ILE A 62 -7.50 -13.81 12.99
CA ILE A 62 -7.39 -13.79 14.46
C ILE A 62 -6.59 -15.00 14.98
N PRO A 63 -6.89 -16.25 14.58
CA PRO A 63 -6.06 -17.40 14.97
C PRO A 63 -4.59 -17.24 14.59
N ARG A 64 -4.30 -16.74 13.38
CA ARG A 64 -2.94 -16.54 12.91
C ARG A 64 -2.21 -15.45 13.68
N SER A 65 -2.88 -14.34 13.95
CA SER A 65 -2.34 -13.27 14.80
C SER A 65 -1.97 -13.80 16.19
N HIS A 66 -2.88 -14.54 16.83
CA HIS A 66 -2.61 -15.16 18.13
C HIS A 66 -1.39 -16.11 18.07
N GLN A 67 -1.27 -16.91 17.01
CA GLN A 67 -0.12 -17.79 16.82
C GLN A 67 1.20 -17.02 16.70
N ILE A 68 1.23 -15.88 16.01
CA ILE A 68 2.42 -15.01 15.92
C ILE A 68 2.75 -14.45 17.32
N HIS A 69 1.73 -14.02 18.08
CA HIS A 69 1.90 -13.53 19.45
C HIS A 69 2.48 -14.58 20.41
N THR A 70 2.06 -15.85 20.29
CA THR A 70 2.55 -16.95 21.13
C THR A 70 3.92 -17.47 20.67
N SER A 71 4.06 -17.77 19.37
CA SER A 71 5.30 -18.37 18.83
C SER A 71 6.46 -17.38 18.74
N LYS A 72 6.16 -16.08 18.71
CA LYS A 72 7.14 -15.02 18.44
C LYS A 72 7.88 -15.24 17.13
N THR A 73 7.20 -15.81 16.13
CA THR A 73 7.75 -16.04 14.79
C THR A 73 6.81 -15.49 13.71
N LEU A 74 7.39 -14.99 12.63
CA LEU A 74 6.68 -14.45 11.47
C LEU A 74 7.31 -15.01 10.19
N LYS A 75 6.50 -15.39 9.21
CA LYS A 75 6.98 -15.83 7.89
C LYS A 75 6.84 -14.68 6.89
N ILE A 76 7.90 -13.91 6.68
CA ILE A 76 7.90 -12.78 5.75
C ILE A 76 7.57 -13.30 4.34
N ASN A 77 6.53 -12.70 3.74
CA ASN A 77 6.01 -13.10 2.43
C ASN A 77 5.82 -14.63 2.31
N GLY A 78 5.40 -15.28 3.40
CA GLY A 78 5.12 -16.72 3.50
C GLY A 78 6.34 -17.64 3.41
N THR A 79 7.55 -17.10 3.24
CA THR A 79 8.73 -17.87 2.80
C THR A 79 9.90 -17.78 3.77
N HIS A 80 10.21 -16.60 4.29
CA HIS A 80 11.38 -16.38 5.15
C HIS A 80 10.96 -16.21 6.61
N GLN A 81 11.34 -17.16 7.47
CA GLN A 81 10.94 -17.12 8.89
C GLN A 81 11.94 -16.30 9.71
N ILE A 82 11.40 -15.37 10.51
CA ILE A 82 12.17 -14.56 11.47
C ILE A 82 11.59 -14.63 12.88
N THR A 83 12.43 -14.33 13.87
CA THR A 83 11.97 -14.02 15.22
C THR A 83 11.27 -12.66 15.20
N PHE A 84 10.00 -12.64 15.59
CA PHE A 84 9.19 -11.43 15.58
C PHE A 84 8.35 -11.37 16.84
N ASN A 85 8.60 -10.40 17.70
CA ASN A 85 7.78 -10.14 18.86
C ASN A 85 6.87 -8.94 18.58
N PRO A 86 5.56 -9.14 18.33
CA PRO A 86 4.63 -8.04 18.02
C PRO A 86 4.68 -6.91 19.04
N THR A 87 4.81 -7.21 20.34
CA THR A 87 4.86 -6.20 21.40
C THR A 87 6.06 -5.25 21.30
N LEU A 88 7.19 -5.71 20.75
CA LEU A 88 8.42 -4.92 20.61
C LEU A 88 8.60 -4.36 19.20
N HIS A 89 8.01 -5.03 18.21
CA HIS A 89 8.25 -4.76 16.79
C HIS A 89 7.10 -4.06 16.09
N LEU A 90 5.88 -4.06 16.67
CA LEU A 90 4.76 -3.24 16.24
C LEU A 90 4.58 -2.07 17.21
N LEU A 91 5.09 -0.90 16.82
CA LEU A 91 5.08 0.28 17.68
C LEU A 91 3.93 1.21 17.30
N LEU A 92 3.20 1.69 18.31
CA LEU A 92 2.11 2.66 18.16
C LEU A 92 2.55 4.01 18.69
N HIS A 93 2.91 4.93 17.79
CA HIS A 93 3.25 6.31 18.14
C HIS A 93 2.00 7.19 18.11
N ARG A 94 1.26 7.21 19.21
CA ARG A 94 0.00 7.96 19.37
C ARG A 94 0.21 9.47 19.49
N ASP A 95 1.38 9.88 19.97
CA ASP A 95 1.80 11.25 20.23
C ASP A 95 2.56 11.89 19.06
N LYS A 96 2.89 11.09 18.04
CA LYS A 96 3.67 11.55 16.87
C LYS A 96 2.88 11.32 15.60
N SER A 97 3.02 12.25 14.66
CA SER A 97 2.52 12.11 13.29
C SER A 97 3.66 12.32 12.32
N LEU A 98 3.62 11.62 11.20
CA LEU A 98 4.51 11.93 10.08
C LEU A 98 4.04 13.23 9.40
N PRO A 99 4.96 14.07 8.88
CA PRO A 99 4.63 15.40 8.35
C PRO A 99 3.57 15.41 7.25
N GLU A 100 3.46 14.34 6.47
CA GLU A 100 2.69 14.37 5.22
C GLU A 100 1.26 13.88 5.33
N HIS A 101 0.95 12.97 6.25
CA HIS A 101 -0.42 12.52 6.48
C HIS A 101 -0.58 11.89 7.88
N PRO A 102 -1.71 12.11 8.57
CA PRO A 102 -1.94 11.59 9.93
C PRO A 102 -2.00 10.05 10.01
N ASN A 103 -2.31 9.37 8.92
CA ASN A 103 -2.31 7.90 8.85
C ASN A 103 -0.99 7.37 8.28
N GLY A 104 0.11 7.67 8.98
CA GLY A 104 1.46 7.28 8.60
C GLY A 104 1.86 5.90 9.12
N MET A 105 2.66 5.20 8.33
CA MET A 105 3.27 3.91 8.67
C MET A 105 4.73 3.93 8.23
N ARG A 106 5.64 3.41 9.05
CA ARG A 106 7.03 3.18 8.66
C ARG A 106 7.37 1.71 8.87
N PHE A 107 7.95 1.08 7.85
CA PHE A 107 8.48 -0.28 7.95
C PHE A 107 9.99 -0.22 7.84
N SER A 108 10.66 -1.02 8.67
CA SER A 108 12.12 -1.13 8.69
C SER A 108 12.53 -2.59 8.77
N ALA A 109 13.48 -2.99 7.94
CA ALA A 109 14.06 -4.32 7.91
C ALA A 109 15.54 -4.26 8.31
N PHE A 110 15.95 -5.15 9.19
CA PHE A 110 17.29 -5.20 9.74
C PHE A 110 17.93 -6.55 9.43
N SER A 111 19.25 -6.57 9.29
CA SER A 111 20.04 -7.80 9.17
C SER A 111 20.09 -8.55 10.51
N GLN A 112 20.67 -9.75 10.51
CA GLN A 112 20.97 -10.48 11.75
C GLN A 112 22.00 -9.76 12.64
N THR A 113 22.84 -8.89 12.06
CA THR A 113 23.82 -8.06 12.77
C THR A 113 23.21 -6.77 13.33
N GLY A 114 21.97 -6.44 12.96
CA GLY A 114 21.27 -5.23 13.40
C GLY A 114 21.37 -4.04 12.44
N ASP A 115 22.03 -4.20 11.30
CA ASP A 115 22.16 -3.14 10.29
C ASP A 115 20.84 -2.91 9.57
N LEU A 116 20.49 -1.64 9.32
CA LEU A 116 19.27 -1.29 8.58
C LEU A 116 19.46 -1.64 7.09
N LEU A 117 18.69 -2.61 6.60
CA LEU A 117 18.72 -3.06 5.21
C LEU A 117 17.79 -2.26 4.31
N ALA A 118 16.60 -1.91 4.82
CA ALA A 118 15.60 -1.16 4.08
C ALA A 118 14.66 -0.45 5.05
N THR A 119 14.18 0.73 4.65
CA THR A 119 13.12 1.45 5.34
C THR A 119 12.23 2.14 4.32
N ASN A 120 10.93 2.19 4.57
CA ASN A 120 10.00 2.94 3.74
C ASN A 120 8.81 3.45 4.55
N GLU A 121 8.28 4.61 4.12
CA GLU A 121 7.12 5.26 4.72
C GLU A 121 5.93 5.20 3.78
N TYR A 122 4.79 4.86 4.36
CA TYR A 122 3.52 4.70 3.67
C TYR A 122 2.44 5.50 4.38
N PHE A 123 1.51 6.02 3.59
CA PHE A 123 0.40 6.82 4.07
C PHE A 123 -0.91 6.22 3.56
N SER A 124 -1.84 5.95 4.47
CA SER A 124 -3.19 5.51 4.13
C SER A 124 -4.10 6.73 3.93
N ILE A 125 -4.45 7.04 2.68
CA ILE A 125 -5.19 8.26 2.31
C ILE A 125 -6.71 8.03 2.14
N GLY A 126 -7.22 6.87 2.56
CA GLY A 126 -8.63 6.49 2.44
C GLY A 126 -8.88 5.51 1.28
N GLY A 127 -10.04 4.83 1.29
CA GLY A 127 -10.43 3.88 0.24
C GLY A 127 -9.54 2.64 0.08
N GLY A 128 -8.61 2.39 1.02
CA GLY A 128 -7.60 1.33 0.90
C GLY A 128 -6.39 1.72 0.04
N PHE A 129 -6.26 2.98 -0.37
CA PHE A 129 -5.09 3.48 -1.10
C PHE A 129 -3.92 3.74 -0.16
N VAL A 130 -2.72 3.34 -0.61
CA VAL A 130 -1.46 3.53 0.10
C VAL A 130 -0.49 4.24 -0.82
N VAL A 131 0.05 5.38 -0.35
CA VAL A 131 1.07 6.15 -1.08
C VAL A 131 2.37 6.20 -0.28
N ASN A 132 3.49 6.30 -0.98
CA ASN A 132 4.84 6.52 -0.45
C ASN A 132 5.44 7.79 -1.07
N GLU A 133 6.64 8.19 -0.66
CA GLU A 133 7.28 9.41 -1.17
C GLU A 133 7.48 9.41 -2.70
N GLN A 134 7.67 8.24 -3.31
CA GLN A 134 7.85 8.08 -4.75
C GLN A 134 6.54 8.20 -5.55
N THR A 135 5.39 7.89 -4.93
CA THR A 135 4.05 7.90 -5.56
C THR A 135 3.25 9.18 -5.29
N LYS A 136 3.78 10.13 -4.50
CA LYS A 136 3.15 11.42 -4.13
C LYS A 136 2.92 12.41 -5.29
N THR A 137 3.14 12.02 -6.53
CA THR A 137 2.98 12.90 -7.69
C THR A 137 1.72 12.49 -8.44
N SER A 138 0.61 13.17 -8.14
CA SER A 138 -0.59 13.45 -8.96
C SER A 138 -1.77 13.65 -8.00
N GLU A 139 -2.46 14.80 -8.06
CA GLU A 139 -3.83 14.86 -7.56
C GLU A 139 -4.65 13.82 -8.36
N ASN A 140 -5.36 12.95 -7.64
CA ASN A 140 -6.10 11.78 -8.14
C ASN A 140 -5.24 10.65 -8.73
N VAL A 141 -4.54 9.92 -7.88
CA VAL A 141 -3.97 8.62 -8.24
C VAL A 141 -5.07 7.55 -8.23
N TYR A 142 -5.72 7.34 -9.37
CA TYR A 142 -6.41 6.06 -9.64
C TYR A 142 -5.34 4.98 -9.80
N TYR A 143 -5.05 4.20 -8.74
CA TYR A 143 -4.22 3.01 -8.91
C TYR A 143 -5.04 1.91 -9.58
N MET A 144 -4.61 1.51 -10.78
CA MET A 144 -5.02 0.26 -11.41
C MET A 144 -4.42 -0.90 -10.62
N ASP A 145 -5.26 -1.88 -10.28
CA ASP A 145 -4.91 -3.23 -9.84
C ASP A 145 -3.63 -3.70 -10.56
N THR A 146 -2.53 -3.89 -9.81
CA THR A 146 -1.17 -4.15 -10.33
C THR A 146 -1.04 -5.59 -10.84
N ARG A 147 -1.78 -5.91 -11.90
CA ARG A 147 -1.59 -7.09 -12.76
C ARG A 147 -1.20 -6.69 -14.18
N LEU A 148 -0.29 -5.72 -14.29
CA LEU A 148 0.40 -5.42 -15.55
C LEU A 148 1.90 -5.52 -15.30
N ASP A 149 2.48 -6.58 -15.85
CA ASP A 149 3.90 -6.90 -15.83
C ASP A 149 4.71 -5.77 -16.48
N HIS A 150 5.13 -4.79 -15.69
CA HIS A 150 6.11 -3.80 -16.11
C HIS A 150 7.30 -3.81 -15.15
N ALA A 151 8.10 -4.86 -15.29
CA ALA A 151 9.51 -4.82 -14.97
C ALA A 151 10.17 -3.73 -15.84
N GLN A 152 10.26 -2.51 -15.33
CA GLN A 152 11.24 -1.53 -15.81
C GLN A 152 12.34 -1.39 -14.75
N LYS A 153 13.52 -1.88 -15.15
CA LYS A 153 14.80 -1.90 -14.42
C LYS A 153 15.03 -0.62 -13.61
N VAL A 154 15.25 -0.77 -12.30
CA VAL A 154 15.78 0.29 -11.45
C VAL A 154 17.25 0.53 -11.83
N PRO A 155 17.68 1.79 -12.08
CA PRO A 155 19.08 2.12 -12.36
C PRO A 155 20.02 1.77 -11.21
N LYS A 156 21.24 1.34 -11.55
CA LYS A 156 22.30 0.83 -10.66
C LYS A 156 22.89 1.83 -9.64
N GLU A 157 22.34 3.03 -9.50
CA GLU A 157 22.95 4.13 -8.70
C GLU A 157 22.43 4.21 -7.25
N VAL A 158 21.49 3.35 -6.84
CA VAL A 158 20.99 3.29 -5.45
C VAL A 158 21.90 2.45 -4.52
N VAL A 159 22.88 1.75 -5.09
CA VAL A 159 23.71 0.76 -4.35
C VAL A 159 24.84 1.41 -3.54
N GLU A 160 25.20 2.68 -3.78
CA GLU A 160 26.40 3.29 -3.19
C GLU A 160 26.16 4.31 -2.05
N ALA A 161 24.91 4.56 -1.65
CA ALA A 161 24.61 5.53 -0.58
C ALA A 161 24.43 4.91 0.83
N ALA A 162 24.74 3.62 1.00
CA ALA A 162 24.50 2.89 2.26
C ALA A 162 25.58 3.10 3.35
N GLU A 163 26.64 3.86 3.08
CA GLU A 163 27.68 4.16 4.06
C GLU A 163 27.52 5.58 4.61
N LYS A 164 26.77 5.71 5.71
CA LYS A 164 26.84 6.71 6.80
C LYS A 164 25.44 7.10 7.31
N VAL A 165 24.94 6.37 8.29
CA VAL A 165 23.87 6.84 9.18
C VAL A 165 24.27 6.50 10.61
N ASP A 166 24.43 7.52 11.46
CA ASP A 166 24.80 7.36 12.87
C ASP A 166 23.62 6.87 13.73
N LEU A 167 23.99 6.20 14.82
CA LEU A 167 23.20 5.35 15.73
C LEU A 167 21.97 5.99 16.42
N PHE A 168 21.66 7.27 16.16
CA PHE A 168 20.62 8.03 16.86
C PHE A 168 19.59 8.73 15.97
N GLY A 169 19.54 8.44 14.66
CA GLY A 169 18.38 8.81 13.84
C GLY A 169 18.10 10.31 13.70
N ASN A 170 19.13 11.16 13.74
CA ASN A 170 19.01 12.58 13.37
C ASN A 170 19.66 12.81 12.01
N LEU A 171 18.87 13.25 11.01
CA LEU A 171 19.40 13.74 9.74
C LEU A 171 19.99 15.16 9.92
N PRO A 172 21.17 15.47 9.37
CA PRO A 172 21.68 16.84 9.34
C PRO A 172 20.89 17.73 8.36
N SER A 173 20.74 18.99 8.76
CA SER A 173 19.87 20.03 8.21
C SER A 173 20.36 20.69 6.90
N SER A 174 20.76 19.89 5.89
CA SER A 174 21.19 20.43 4.57
C SER A 174 20.32 20.02 3.37
N HIS A 175 19.22 19.28 3.58
CA HIS A 175 18.40 18.75 2.47
C HIS A 175 17.42 19.75 1.82
N ALA A 176 17.29 20.98 2.31
CA ALA A 176 16.32 21.94 1.77
C ALA A 176 16.63 22.40 0.33
N GLU A 177 17.91 22.54 -0.02
CA GLU A 177 18.31 22.99 -1.37
C GLU A 177 18.38 21.85 -2.38
N GLN A 178 18.81 20.65 -1.95
CA GLN A 178 18.79 19.45 -2.80
C GLN A 178 17.36 18.99 -3.13
N ARG A 179 16.40 19.23 -2.22
CA ARG A 179 14.95 19.04 -2.49
C ARG A 179 14.52 19.85 -3.71
N LYS A 180 14.84 21.16 -3.80
CA LYS A 180 14.37 22.03 -4.90
C LYS A 180 14.86 21.59 -6.29
N GLN A 181 16.08 21.08 -6.43
CA GLN A 181 16.61 20.64 -7.72
C GLN A 181 16.08 19.28 -8.17
N ALA A 182 15.81 18.35 -7.23
CA ALA A 182 15.14 17.09 -7.53
C ALA A 182 13.67 17.27 -7.93
N PHE A 183 12.99 18.29 -7.39
CA PHE A 183 11.62 18.67 -7.76
C PHE A 183 11.52 19.17 -9.22
N ALA A 184 12.52 19.88 -9.74
CA ALA A 184 12.48 20.48 -11.08
C ALA A 184 12.65 19.47 -12.24
N LYS A 185 13.31 18.33 -11.99
CA LYS A 185 13.64 17.33 -13.04
C LYS A 185 12.61 16.20 -13.20
N ARG A 186 11.57 16.15 -12.36
CA ARG A 186 10.67 14.98 -12.19
C ARG A 186 9.24 15.15 -12.75
N ARG A 187 9.01 16.14 -13.61
CA ARG A 187 7.68 16.52 -14.13
C ARG A 187 7.15 15.65 -15.30
N SER A 188 7.71 14.46 -15.56
CA SER A 188 7.40 13.64 -16.74
C SER A 188 6.59 12.38 -16.46
N GLN A 189 5.69 12.39 -15.47
CA GLN A 189 4.69 11.33 -15.36
C GLN A 189 3.65 11.48 -16.48
N LYS A 190 3.36 10.39 -17.19
CA LYS A 190 2.28 10.33 -18.18
C LYS A 190 0.94 10.49 -17.48
N THR A 191 0.30 11.63 -17.64
CA THR A 191 -1.12 11.79 -17.32
C THR A 191 -1.92 10.83 -18.19
N ILE A 192 -2.55 9.82 -17.58
CA ILE A 192 -3.44 8.90 -18.28
C ILE A 192 -4.76 9.64 -18.50
N VAL A 193 -5.07 9.98 -19.75
CA VAL A 193 -6.29 10.70 -20.11
C VAL A 193 -7.32 9.70 -20.64
N ALA A 194 -8.51 9.71 -20.04
CA ALA A 194 -9.65 8.93 -20.51
C ALA A 194 -10.18 9.44 -21.86
N THR A 195 -10.93 8.61 -22.59
CA THR A 195 -11.45 8.91 -23.93
C THR A 195 -12.45 10.05 -23.90
N LEU A 196 -13.31 10.05 -22.87
CA LEU A 196 -14.31 11.08 -22.59
C LEU A 196 -14.04 11.64 -21.18
N PRO A 197 -13.00 12.51 -21.02
CA PRO A 197 -12.62 13.02 -19.72
C PRO A 197 -13.63 14.05 -19.22
N PHE A 198 -13.88 14.05 -17.91
CA PHE A 198 -14.68 15.05 -17.21
C PHE A 198 -14.15 15.19 -15.78
N THR A 199 -14.24 16.40 -15.24
CA THR A 199 -13.82 16.74 -13.86
C THR A 199 -14.97 17.30 -13.03
N THR A 200 -16.06 17.71 -13.68
CA THR A 200 -17.26 18.23 -13.03
C THR A 200 -18.53 17.55 -13.55
N ALA A 201 -19.61 17.63 -12.75
CA ALA A 201 -20.91 17.12 -13.16
C ALA A 201 -21.44 17.84 -14.42
N GLU A 202 -21.17 19.15 -14.56
CA GLU A 202 -21.58 19.92 -15.73
C GLU A 202 -20.87 19.43 -17.01
N GLU A 203 -19.56 19.17 -16.93
CA GLU A 203 -18.80 18.59 -18.03
C GLU A 203 -19.31 17.20 -18.43
N LEU A 204 -19.61 16.34 -17.45
CA LEU A 204 -20.19 15.02 -17.69
C LEU A 204 -21.51 15.13 -18.48
N LEU A 205 -22.41 16.04 -18.08
CA LEU A 205 -23.67 16.25 -18.80
C LEU A 205 -23.45 16.76 -20.22
N LYS A 206 -22.50 17.69 -20.43
CA LYS A 206 -22.12 18.17 -21.77
C LYS A 206 -21.60 17.03 -22.65
N VAL A 207 -20.78 16.13 -22.10
CA VAL A 207 -20.28 14.94 -22.80
C VAL A 207 -21.44 14.01 -23.18
N CYS A 208 -22.35 13.70 -22.24
CA CYS A 208 -23.53 12.88 -22.51
C CYS A 208 -24.38 13.44 -23.66
N THR A 209 -24.66 14.76 -23.66
CA THR A 209 -25.43 15.42 -24.72
C THR A 209 -24.69 15.42 -26.05
N ARG A 210 -23.38 15.72 -26.06
CA ARG A 210 -22.57 15.77 -27.29
C ARG A 210 -22.45 14.40 -27.97
N GLU A 211 -22.21 13.35 -27.19
CA GLU A 211 -21.98 12.00 -27.70
C GLU A 211 -23.29 11.19 -27.86
N ASN A 212 -24.42 11.75 -27.45
CA ASN A 212 -25.73 11.08 -27.36
C ASN A 212 -25.64 9.75 -26.57
N LEU A 213 -25.06 9.82 -25.37
CA LEU A 213 -24.85 8.69 -24.47
C LEU A 213 -25.42 8.94 -23.08
N SER A 214 -25.83 7.88 -22.42
CA SER A 214 -26.06 7.88 -20.98
C SER A 214 -24.74 7.97 -20.20
N ILE A 215 -24.83 8.36 -18.91
CA ILE A 215 -23.67 8.38 -18.01
C ILE A 215 -22.99 7.01 -17.94
N ALA A 216 -23.78 5.92 -17.89
CA ALA A 216 -23.25 4.55 -17.84
C ALA A 216 -22.45 4.21 -19.09
N GLU A 217 -22.91 4.64 -20.28
CA GLU A 217 -22.20 4.42 -21.54
C GLU A 217 -20.93 5.27 -21.65
N VAL A 218 -20.94 6.51 -21.14
CA VAL A 218 -19.73 7.36 -21.04
C VAL A 218 -18.68 6.69 -20.17
N VAL A 219 -19.05 6.23 -18.96
CA VAL A 219 -18.14 5.53 -18.05
C VAL A 219 -17.66 4.21 -18.65
N TYR A 220 -18.55 3.44 -19.28
CA TYR A 220 -18.20 2.19 -19.95
C TYR A 220 -17.21 2.41 -21.10
N ARG A 221 -17.39 3.47 -21.92
CA ARG A 221 -16.42 3.82 -22.98
C ARG A 221 -15.07 4.20 -22.40
N ASN A 222 -15.03 4.91 -21.28
CA ASN A 222 -13.78 5.23 -20.59
C ASN A 222 -13.08 3.96 -20.07
N GLU A 223 -13.80 3.03 -19.45
CA GLU A 223 -13.22 1.77 -18.95
C GLU A 223 -12.70 0.85 -20.05
N VAL A 224 -13.40 0.80 -21.19
CA VAL A 224 -13.01 -0.03 -22.34
C VAL A 224 -11.73 0.46 -23.01
N GLN A 225 -11.30 1.70 -22.75
CA GLN A 225 -9.99 2.18 -23.18
C GLN A 225 -8.84 1.39 -22.55
N TRP A 226 -9.00 0.93 -21.30
CA TRP A 226 -7.95 0.26 -20.54
C TRP A 226 -8.16 -1.25 -20.44
N ARG A 227 -9.38 -1.73 -20.68
CA ARG A 227 -9.78 -3.13 -20.49
C ARG A 227 -10.66 -3.62 -21.62
N SER A 228 -10.68 -4.93 -21.83
CA SER A 228 -11.63 -5.51 -22.78
C SER A 228 -13.08 -5.37 -22.27
N PRO A 229 -14.08 -5.24 -23.16
CA PRO A 229 -15.50 -5.29 -22.81
C PRO A 229 -15.88 -6.47 -21.90
N LYS A 230 -15.32 -7.65 -22.18
CA LYS A 230 -15.54 -8.87 -21.41
C LYS A 230 -15.01 -8.72 -19.99
N GLU A 231 -13.82 -8.17 -19.83
CA GLU A 231 -13.19 -7.94 -18.53
C GLU A 231 -13.98 -6.93 -17.69
N VAL A 232 -14.40 -5.80 -18.27
CA VAL A 232 -15.23 -4.80 -17.58
C VAL A 232 -16.50 -5.44 -17.03
N ARG A 233 -17.23 -6.19 -17.87
CA ARG A 233 -18.44 -6.91 -17.45
C ARG A 233 -18.16 -7.93 -16.35
N SER A 234 -17.13 -8.75 -16.50
CA SER A 234 -16.75 -9.75 -15.50
C SER A 234 -16.39 -9.13 -14.15
N ARG A 235 -15.69 -7.99 -14.14
CA ARG A 235 -15.32 -7.29 -12.89
C ARG A 235 -16.54 -6.69 -12.18
N VAL A 236 -17.47 -6.08 -12.92
CA VAL A 236 -18.72 -5.54 -12.35
C VAL A 236 -19.55 -6.66 -11.73
N LEU A 237 -19.71 -7.78 -12.44
CA LEU A 237 -20.43 -8.94 -11.92
C LEU A 237 -19.72 -9.56 -10.71
N ASN A 238 -18.39 -9.57 -10.69
CA ASN A 238 -17.64 -10.04 -9.53
C ASN A 238 -17.90 -9.18 -8.28
N ILE A 239 -17.92 -7.85 -8.43
CA ILE A 239 -18.27 -6.94 -7.32
C ILE A 239 -19.68 -7.23 -6.82
N TRP A 240 -20.65 -7.40 -7.73
CA TRP A 240 -22.02 -7.74 -7.38
C TRP A 240 -22.12 -9.06 -6.61
N ASN A 241 -21.43 -10.11 -7.08
CA ASN A 241 -21.38 -11.40 -6.37
C ASN A 241 -20.77 -11.27 -4.97
N VAL A 242 -19.71 -10.49 -4.81
CA VAL A 242 -19.09 -10.25 -3.49
C VAL A 242 -20.06 -9.51 -2.55
N MET A 243 -20.79 -8.52 -3.06
CA MET A 243 -21.82 -7.82 -2.28
C MET A 243 -22.95 -8.77 -1.85
N ASP A 244 -23.43 -9.61 -2.76
CA ASP A 244 -24.49 -10.60 -2.49
C ASP A 244 -24.06 -11.66 -1.46
N HIS A 245 -22.85 -12.20 -1.60
CA HIS A 245 -22.28 -13.10 -0.61
C HIS A 245 -22.07 -12.41 0.75
N SER A 246 -21.65 -11.14 0.77
CA SER A 246 -21.50 -10.39 2.02
C SER A 246 -22.82 -10.21 2.76
N ILE A 247 -23.92 -9.99 2.02
CA ILE A 247 -25.27 -9.92 2.61
C ILE A 247 -25.66 -11.27 3.17
N SER A 248 -25.47 -12.34 2.39
CA SER A 248 -25.78 -13.70 2.81
C SER A 248 -25.01 -14.09 4.08
N ASN A 249 -23.71 -13.83 4.12
CA ASN A 249 -22.86 -14.06 5.30
C ASN A 249 -23.35 -13.27 6.52
N GLY A 250 -23.78 -12.02 6.33
CA GLY A 250 -24.34 -11.21 7.41
C GLY A 250 -25.66 -11.74 7.96
N ILE A 251 -26.48 -12.39 7.13
CA ILE A 251 -27.75 -13.02 7.54
C ILE A 251 -27.50 -14.36 8.24
N THR A 252 -26.48 -15.11 7.82
CA THR A 252 -26.18 -16.45 8.35
C THR A 252 -25.18 -16.47 9.50
N ALA A 253 -24.56 -15.33 9.83
CA ALA A 253 -23.64 -15.24 10.95
C ALA A 253 -24.38 -15.50 12.26
N GLU A 254 -24.04 -16.58 12.95
CA GLU A 254 -24.43 -16.82 14.34
C GLU A 254 -23.55 -15.98 15.28
N GLU A 255 -24.12 -15.50 16.38
CA GLU A 255 -23.42 -14.66 17.40
C GLU A 255 -22.26 -15.39 18.10
#